data_AF-A0A9P5U1R1-F1
#
_entry.id   AF-A0A9P5U1R1-F1
#
_cell.length_a   1.000
_cell.length_b   1.000
_cell.length_c   1.000
_cell.angle_alpha   90.00
_cell.angle_beta   90.00
_cell.angle_gamma   90.00
#
_symmetry.space_group_name_H-M   'P 1'
#
loop_
_entity.id
_entity.type
_entity.pdbx_description
1 polymer ?
#
loop_
_entity_poly.entity_id
_entity_poly.type
_entity_poly.pdbx_seq_one_letter_code
_entity_poly.pdbx_strand_id
1 'polypeptide(L)'
;SLFQMHYTEKAKKARKTAHAVLHIESMVGALPVHEATTLYMGCVDPHLTYGCEVTIDTCNSSSDVINDVRKSFYRQLLGLSKTIRAIFSETGIMRLKHCRFLLQVCFLDYLLTRPLDCLARTALNDSINLHLCNKPSWFSDLIEVKSNLCPHLTFPNANHLLTATSAESLVQNELFRVEKCSYLLCLHKEPQENGLVKYHTMCRRQYLANVYNAQHRKALTRILAGDHSLAVVRLTWADNHHVPVPHNERLCRFCKCKVETPEHAMLKCLHPPIINMRASFLAKFYTIQPNAIPYAIPWNFAIIWHTLPPVT
;
A
#
# COMPACT_ATOMS: atom_id res chain seq x y z
N SER A 1 -12.18 22.85 8.42
CA SER A 1 -12.04 22.95 6.94
C SER A 1 -13.40 23.24 6.33
N LEU A 2 -13.49 24.08 5.30
CA LEU A 2 -14.73 24.39 4.57
C LEU A 2 -15.48 23.12 4.13
N PHE A 3 -14.75 22.08 3.73
CA PHE A 3 -15.31 20.83 3.20
C PHE A 3 -15.46 19.71 4.24
N GLN A 4 -15.28 19.99 5.53
CA GLN A 4 -15.27 18.95 6.57
C GLN A 4 -16.56 18.12 6.62
N MET A 5 -17.73 18.75 6.46
CA MET A 5 -19.01 18.05 6.39
C MET A 5 -19.08 17.12 5.17
N HIS A 6 -18.58 17.58 4.02
CA HIS A 6 -18.50 16.78 2.79
C HIS A 6 -17.65 15.52 2.98
N TYR A 7 -16.43 15.67 3.54
CA TYR A 7 -15.56 14.52 3.85
C TYR A 7 -16.25 13.51 4.76
N THR A 8 -16.93 13.99 5.80
CA THR A 8 -17.62 13.14 6.78
C THR A 8 -18.77 12.36 6.15
N GLU A 9 -19.62 13.03 5.37
CA GLU A 9 -20.76 12.40 4.70
C GLU A 9 -20.31 11.39 3.64
N LYS A 10 -19.28 11.72 2.85
CA LYS A 10 -18.72 10.79 1.85
C LYS A 10 -18.04 9.60 2.49
N ALA A 11 -17.29 9.79 3.58
CA ALA A 11 -16.71 8.70 4.35
C ALA A 11 -17.79 7.78 4.94
N LYS A 12 -18.88 8.34 5.47
CA LYS A 12 -20.01 7.56 6.02
C LYS A 12 -20.67 6.68 4.96
N LYS A 13 -20.97 7.24 3.77
CA LYS A 13 -21.52 6.49 2.63
C LYS A 13 -20.56 5.41 2.16
N ALA A 14 -19.29 5.77 1.94
CA ALA A 14 -18.28 4.81 1.53
C ALA A 14 -18.09 3.67 2.53
N ARG A 15 -18.11 3.95 3.83
CA ARG A 15 -18.01 2.94 4.89
C ARG A 15 -19.20 1.98 4.87
N LYS A 16 -20.42 2.49 4.71
CA LYS A 16 -21.62 1.66 4.56
C LYS A 16 -21.50 0.73 3.35
N THR A 17 -21.07 1.25 2.21
CA THR A 17 -20.86 0.45 0.99
C THR A 17 -19.72 -0.57 1.16
N ALA A 18 -18.62 -0.18 1.79
CA ALA A 18 -17.49 -1.06 2.10
C ALA A 18 -17.91 -2.24 2.98
N HIS A 19 -18.71 -1.99 4.02
CA HIS A 19 -19.27 -3.05 4.85
C HIS A 19 -20.21 -3.96 4.06
N ALA A 20 -21.06 -3.41 3.18
CA ALA A 20 -21.94 -4.23 2.34
C ALA A 20 -21.13 -5.15 1.41
N VAL A 21 -20.07 -4.64 0.77
CA VAL A 21 -19.17 -5.45 -0.07
C VAL A 21 -18.49 -6.55 0.74
N LEU A 22 -17.93 -6.22 1.90
CA LEU A 22 -17.23 -7.21 2.74
C LEU A 22 -18.20 -8.21 3.40
N HIS A 23 -19.46 -7.83 3.61
CA HIS A 23 -20.50 -8.71 4.13
C HIS A 23 -20.89 -9.81 3.13
N ILE A 24 -20.60 -9.64 1.83
CA ILE A 24 -20.80 -10.71 0.83
C ILE A 24 -20.05 -11.98 1.27
N GLU A 25 -18.95 -11.86 2.01
CA GLU A 25 -18.19 -13.01 2.54
C GLU A 25 -19.04 -13.95 3.41
N SER A 26 -20.07 -13.44 4.09
CA SER A 26 -20.96 -14.28 4.91
C SER A 26 -21.89 -15.16 4.07
N MET A 27 -22.08 -14.83 2.79
CA MET A 27 -23.00 -15.51 1.88
C MET A 27 -22.26 -16.46 0.93
N VAL A 28 -21.08 -16.06 0.45
CA VAL A 28 -20.32 -16.81 -0.58
C VAL A 28 -19.00 -17.40 -0.10
N GLY A 29 -18.65 -17.17 1.18
CA GLY A 29 -17.32 -17.50 1.71
C GLY A 29 -16.29 -16.41 1.40
N ALA A 30 -15.01 -16.70 1.64
CA ALA A 30 -13.96 -15.69 1.55
C ALA A 30 -13.86 -15.06 0.15
N LEU A 31 -14.00 -13.73 0.09
CA LEU A 31 -14.00 -13.00 -1.17
C LEU A 31 -12.56 -12.94 -1.71
N PRO A 32 -12.31 -13.36 -2.96
CA PRO A 32 -10.96 -13.26 -3.50
C PRO A 32 -10.59 -11.80 -3.74
N VAL A 33 -9.28 -11.51 -3.63
CA VAL A 33 -8.77 -10.14 -3.50
C VAL A 33 -9.03 -9.32 -4.77
N HIS A 34 -9.03 -9.98 -5.92
CA HIS A 34 -9.30 -9.34 -7.20
C HIS A 34 -10.74 -8.84 -7.28
N GLU A 35 -11.71 -9.70 -7.02
CA GLU A 35 -13.13 -9.42 -7.08
C GLU A 35 -13.51 -8.36 -6.05
N ALA A 36 -12.97 -8.49 -4.83
CA ALA A 36 -13.11 -7.46 -3.80
C ALA A 36 -12.55 -6.09 -4.24
N THR A 37 -11.42 -6.09 -4.95
CA THR A 37 -10.83 -4.85 -5.49
C THR A 37 -11.70 -4.27 -6.60
N THR A 38 -12.26 -5.10 -7.47
CA THR A 38 -13.21 -4.65 -8.51
C THR A 38 -14.45 -4.02 -7.87
N LEU A 39 -15.05 -4.68 -6.87
CA LEU A 39 -16.19 -4.14 -6.12
C LEU A 39 -15.83 -2.86 -5.36
N TYR A 40 -14.62 -2.79 -4.81
CA TYR A 40 -14.11 -1.56 -4.20
C TYR A 40 -14.08 -0.41 -5.21
N MET A 41 -13.45 -0.61 -6.36
CA MET A 41 -13.33 0.42 -7.40
C MET A 41 -14.70 0.83 -7.97
N GLY A 42 -15.64 -0.12 -8.10
CA GLY A 42 -16.98 0.16 -8.63
C GLY A 42 -17.95 0.79 -7.63
N CYS A 43 -17.83 0.47 -6.34
CA CYS A 43 -18.86 0.83 -5.35
C CYS A 43 -18.36 1.75 -4.24
N VAL A 44 -17.12 1.58 -3.78
CA VAL A 44 -16.58 2.32 -2.62
C VAL A 44 -15.78 3.53 -3.06
N ASP A 45 -14.86 3.34 -4.01
CA ASP A 45 -13.96 4.38 -4.50
C ASP A 45 -14.69 5.63 -5.03
N PRO A 46 -15.81 5.51 -5.78
CA PRO A 46 -16.53 6.68 -6.30
C PRO A 46 -17.01 7.61 -5.19
N HIS A 47 -17.27 7.10 -3.99
CA HIS A 47 -17.61 7.96 -2.85
C HIS A 47 -16.38 8.69 -2.28
N LEU A 48 -15.21 8.04 -2.30
CA LEU A 48 -13.96 8.60 -1.76
C LEU A 48 -13.30 9.61 -2.70
N THR A 49 -13.54 9.50 -4.00
CA THR A 49 -13.04 10.41 -5.05
C THR A 49 -14.05 11.48 -5.46
N TYR A 50 -15.30 11.41 -4.96
CA TYR A 50 -16.35 12.35 -5.33
C TYR A 50 -15.99 13.81 -5.03
N GLY A 51 -15.97 14.65 -6.07
CA GLY A 51 -15.73 16.08 -5.97
C GLY A 51 -14.31 16.44 -5.51
N CYS A 52 -13.37 15.49 -5.60
CA CYS A 52 -11.99 15.71 -5.18
C CYS A 52 -11.25 16.72 -6.04
N GLU A 53 -11.70 16.90 -7.27
CA GLU A 53 -11.19 17.88 -8.23
C GLU A 53 -11.41 19.33 -7.77
N VAL A 54 -12.50 19.59 -7.03
CA VAL A 54 -12.79 20.89 -6.42
C VAL A 54 -12.32 20.95 -4.97
N THR A 55 -12.41 19.84 -4.24
CA THR A 55 -12.06 19.76 -2.82
C THR A 55 -10.59 19.36 -2.62
N ILE A 56 -9.71 20.35 -2.63
CA ILE A 56 -8.27 20.14 -2.44
C ILE A 56 -7.97 19.71 -0.99
N ASP A 57 -7.15 18.66 -0.84
CA ASP A 57 -6.85 18.03 0.46
C ASP A 57 -5.76 18.81 1.24
N THR A 58 -5.99 20.09 1.53
CA THR A 58 -5.04 20.93 2.30
C THR A 58 -4.93 20.53 3.77
N CYS A 59 -6.04 20.07 4.36
CA CYS A 59 -6.11 19.71 5.78
C CYS A 59 -6.09 18.19 5.98
N ASN A 60 -4.98 17.68 6.52
CA ASN A 60 -4.79 16.24 6.76
C ASN A 60 -5.93 15.61 7.57
N SER A 61 -6.37 16.25 8.67
CA SER A 61 -7.39 15.69 9.57
C SER A 61 -8.73 15.39 8.88
N SER A 62 -9.14 16.21 7.91
CA SER A 62 -10.39 15.99 7.16
C SER A 62 -10.24 14.89 6.11
N SER A 63 -9.11 14.88 5.39
CA SER A 63 -8.80 13.87 4.36
C SER A 63 -8.55 12.47 4.96
N ASP A 64 -8.07 12.41 6.21
CA ASP A 64 -7.72 11.15 6.87
C ASP A 64 -8.96 10.29 7.15
N VAL A 65 -10.12 10.89 7.44
CA VAL A 65 -11.38 10.18 7.65
C VAL A 65 -11.79 9.36 6.41
N ILE A 66 -11.60 9.93 5.23
CA ILE A 66 -11.85 9.26 3.94
C ILE A 66 -10.77 8.21 3.65
N ASN A 67 -9.50 8.53 3.91
CA ASN A 67 -8.37 7.62 3.74
C ASN A 67 -8.49 6.37 4.63
N ASP A 68 -9.04 6.52 5.83
CA ASP A 68 -9.23 5.42 6.78
C ASP A 68 -10.27 4.41 6.30
N VAL A 69 -11.27 4.81 5.50
CA VAL A 69 -12.19 3.86 4.86
C VAL A 69 -11.44 2.94 3.90
N ARG A 70 -10.57 3.49 3.03
CA ARG A 70 -9.73 2.68 2.11
C ARG A 70 -8.81 1.76 2.90
N LYS A 71 -8.12 2.28 3.92
CA LYS A 71 -7.22 1.47 4.76
C LYS A 71 -7.97 0.33 5.43
N SER A 72 -9.14 0.60 6.02
CA SER A 72 -9.95 -0.39 6.73
C SER A 72 -10.41 -1.50 5.78
N PHE A 73 -10.89 -1.13 4.60
CA PHE A 73 -11.35 -2.09 3.59
C PHE A 73 -10.23 -3.08 3.20
N TYR A 74 -9.07 -2.56 2.81
CA TYR A 74 -7.96 -3.41 2.37
C TYR A 74 -7.28 -4.15 3.52
N ARG A 75 -7.26 -3.59 4.73
CA ARG A 75 -6.81 -4.31 5.92
C ARG A 75 -7.67 -5.55 6.18
N GLN A 76 -8.99 -5.40 6.15
CA GLN A 76 -9.89 -6.54 6.34
C GLN A 76 -9.73 -7.59 5.23
N LEU A 77 -9.63 -7.13 3.97
CA LEU A 77 -9.44 -7.98 2.81
C LEU A 77 -8.14 -8.81 2.87
N LEU A 78 -7.03 -8.16 3.23
CA LEU A 78 -5.71 -8.80 3.32
C LEU A 78 -5.44 -9.46 4.69
N GLY A 79 -6.35 -9.28 5.65
CA GLY A 79 -6.19 -9.76 7.02
C GLY A 79 -5.14 -9.01 7.85
N LEU A 80 -4.83 -7.77 7.52
CA LEU A 80 -3.82 -6.95 8.17
C LEU A 80 -4.40 -6.16 9.35
N SER A 81 -3.60 -5.95 10.39
CA SER A 81 -3.94 -5.19 11.60
C SER A 81 -3.51 -3.72 11.47
N LYS A 82 -2.20 -3.46 11.39
CA LYS A 82 -1.62 -2.11 11.45
C LYS A 82 -0.92 -1.69 10.16
N THR A 83 -0.33 -2.62 9.42
CA THR A 83 0.51 -2.30 8.26
C THR A 83 -0.32 -1.76 7.08
N ILE A 84 -0.10 -0.49 6.72
CA ILE A 84 -0.78 0.17 5.58
C ILE A 84 -0.04 -0.11 4.26
N ARG A 85 1.28 -0.31 4.33
CA ARG A 85 2.18 -0.39 3.15
C ARG A 85 1.90 -1.59 2.27
N ALA A 86 1.67 -2.73 2.92
CA ALA A 86 1.30 -3.97 2.26
C ALA A 86 0.03 -3.83 1.42
N ILE A 87 -0.87 -2.89 1.75
CA ILE A 87 -2.03 -2.61 0.89
C ILE A 87 -1.53 -2.22 -0.50
N PHE A 88 -0.63 -1.24 -0.60
CA PHE A 88 -0.20 -0.71 -1.89
C PHE A 88 0.78 -1.63 -2.62
N SER A 89 1.77 -2.18 -1.90
CA SER A 89 2.78 -3.06 -2.49
C SER A 89 2.20 -4.39 -2.97
N GLU A 90 1.15 -4.88 -2.31
CA GLU A 90 0.57 -6.19 -2.59
C GLU A 90 -0.62 -6.15 -3.54
N THR A 91 -1.44 -5.09 -3.50
CA THR A 91 -2.63 -4.97 -4.38
C THR A 91 -2.35 -4.17 -5.65
N GLY A 92 -1.25 -3.40 -5.68
CA GLY A 92 -0.94 -2.46 -6.77
C GLY A 92 -1.76 -1.16 -6.74
N ILE A 93 -2.57 -0.94 -5.70
CA ILE A 93 -3.47 0.21 -5.63
C ILE A 93 -2.72 1.45 -5.17
N MET A 94 -2.97 2.57 -5.84
CA MET A 94 -2.41 3.86 -5.47
C MET A 94 -2.98 4.39 -4.13
N ARG A 95 -2.17 5.11 -3.37
CA ARG A 95 -2.58 5.85 -2.17
C ARG A 95 -3.70 6.84 -2.52
N LEU A 96 -4.72 6.99 -1.66
CA LEU A 96 -5.90 7.81 -1.99
C LEU A 96 -5.59 9.29 -2.20
N LYS A 97 -4.72 9.86 -1.34
CA LYS A 97 -4.25 11.26 -1.50
C LYS A 97 -3.64 11.49 -2.87
N HIS A 98 -2.96 10.49 -3.42
CA HIS A 98 -2.35 10.54 -4.74
C HIS A 98 -3.37 10.37 -5.88
N CYS A 99 -4.35 9.47 -5.75
CA CYS A 99 -5.47 9.38 -6.69
C CYS A 99 -6.23 10.70 -6.80
N ARG A 100 -6.56 11.29 -5.65
CA ARG A 100 -7.28 12.56 -5.57
C ARG A 100 -6.47 13.71 -6.14
N PHE A 101 -5.17 13.78 -5.83
CA PHE A 101 -4.27 14.76 -6.43
C PHE A 101 -4.17 14.61 -7.95
N LEU A 102 -4.05 13.38 -8.47
CA LEU A 102 -4.04 13.15 -9.92
C LEU A 102 -5.33 13.68 -10.58
N LEU A 103 -6.49 13.42 -9.98
CA LEU A 103 -7.78 13.94 -10.48
C LEU A 103 -7.85 15.47 -10.44
N GLN A 104 -7.26 16.12 -9.43
CA GLN A 104 -7.17 17.58 -9.34
C GLN A 104 -6.29 18.15 -10.46
N VAL A 105 -5.17 17.49 -10.76
CA VAL A 105 -4.28 17.87 -11.86
C VAL A 105 -4.98 17.67 -13.22
N CYS A 106 -5.69 16.55 -13.42
CA CYS A 106 -6.48 16.34 -14.64
C CYS A 106 -7.60 17.38 -14.78
N PHE A 107 -8.20 17.82 -13.67
CA PHE A 107 -9.20 18.88 -13.69
C PHE A 107 -8.59 20.25 -14.00
N LEU A 108 -7.39 20.55 -13.49
CA LEU A 108 -6.64 21.74 -13.91
C LEU A 108 -6.42 21.74 -15.42
N ASP A 109 -5.97 20.63 -15.99
CA ASP A 109 -5.75 20.47 -17.43
C ASP A 109 -7.06 20.69 -18.21
N TYR A 110 -8.16 20.08 -17.74
CA TYR A 110 -9.49 20.36 -18.29
C TYR A 110 -9.83 21.85 -18.27
N LEU A 111 -9.65 22.55 -17.15
CA LEU A 111 -9.91 23.99 -17.06
C LEU A 111 -9.02 24.80 -18.00
N LEU A 112 -7.75 24.40 -18.17
CA LEU A 112 -6.80 25.03 -19.08
C LEU A 112 -7.17 24.83 -20.56
N THR A 113 -7.86 23.76 -20.93
CA THR A 113 -8.30 23.55 -22.32
C THR A 113 -9.60 24.30 -22.67
N ARG A 114 -10.27 24.90 -21.68
CA ARG A 114 -11.53 25.62 -21.91
C ARG A 114 -11.31 27.00 -22.58
N PRO A 115 -12.29 27.47 -23.38
CA PRO A 115 -12.32 28.82 -23.94
C PRO A 115 -12.15 29.90 -22.86
N LEU A 116 -11.43 30.98 -23.19
CA LEU A 116 -11.10 32.07 -22.25
C LEU A 116 -12.32 32.79 -21.68
N ASP A 117 -13.40 32.86 -22.45
CA ASP A 117 -14.67 33.51 -22.14
C ASP A 117 -15.61 32.65 -21.28
N CYS A 118 -15.32 31.35 -21.10
CA CYS A 118 -16.18 30.51 -20.27
C CYS A 118 -15.96 30.79 -18.76
N LEU A 119 -17.03 30.59 -17.98
CA LEU A 119 -17.01 30.84 -16.53
C LEU A 119 -15.94 30.03 -15.81
N ALA A 120 -15.76 28.75 -16.17
CA ALA A 120 -14.79 27.87 -15.52
C ALA A 120 -13.34 28.34 -15.72
N ARG A 121 -13.02 28.83 -16.93
CA ARG A 121 -11.70 29.38 -17.26
C ARG A 121 -11.46 30.73 -16.60
N THR A 122 -12.48 31.58 -16.57
CA THR A 122 -12.44 32.87 -15.87
C THR A 122 -12.16 32.65 -14.38
N ALA A 123 -12.89 31.72 -13.74
CA ALA A 123 -12.69 31.39 -12.33
C ALA A 123 -11.28 30.82 -12.05
N LEU A 124 -10.72 30.02 -12.96
CA LEU A 124 -9.32 29.57 -12.84
C LEU A 124 -8.36 30.75 -12.90
N ASN A 125 -8.53 31.65 -13.87
CA ASN A 125 -7.66 32.82 -14.02
C ASN A 125 -7.72 33.72 -12.77
N ASP A 126 -8.92 33.93 -12.21
CA ASP A 126 -9.09 34.65 -10.94
C ASP A 126 -8.39 33.93 -9.78
N SER A 127 -8.51 32.61 -9.71
CA SER A 127 -7.82 31.79 -8.71
C SER A 127 -6.29 31.89 -8.81
N ILE A 128 -5.75 31.94 -10.03
CA ILE A 128 -4.31 32.17 -10.30
C ILE A 128 -3.91 33.60 -9.90
N ASN A 129 -4.71 34.62 -10.27
CA ASN A 129 -4.45 36.02 -9.91
C ASN A 129 -4.43 36.22 -8.38
N LEU A 130 -5.34 35.55 -7.66
CA LEU A 130 -5.34 35.53 -6.19
C LEU A 130 -4.04 34.95 -5.64
N HIS A 131 -3.57 33.82 -6.19
CA HIS A 131 -2.30 33.21 -5.78
C HIS A 131 -1.11 34.14 -6.03
N LEU A 132 -1.05 34.80 -7.20
CA LEU A 132 -0.01 35.80 -7.50
C LEU A 132 -0.04 36.99 -6.54
N CYS A 133 -1.22 37.34 -6.04
CA CYS A 133 -1.41 38.34 -4.98
C CYS A 133 -1.17 37.79 -3.56
N ASN A 134 -0.64 36.57 -3.40
CA ASN A 134 -0.45 35.88 -2.11
C ASN A 134 -1.75 35.70 -1.29
N LYS A 135 -2.89 35.55 -1.97
CA LYS A 135 -4.19 35.27 -1.34
C LYS A 135 -4.55 33.79 -1.49
N PRO A 136 -5.27 33.21 -0.51
CA PRO A 136 -5.74 31.83 -0.60
C PRO A 136 -6.75 31.69 -1.75
N SER A 137 -6.57 30.64 -2.53
CA SER A 137 -7.40 30.27 -3.68
C SER A 137 -7.32 28.76 -3.94
N TRP A 138 -8.20 28.25 -4.79
CA TRP A 138 -8.12 26.84 -5.22
C TRP A 138 -6.75 26.51 -5.85
N PHE A 139 -6.15 27.45 -6.57
CA PHE A 139 -4.84 27.25 -7.19
C PHE A 139 -3.72 27.26 -6.14
N SER A 140 -3.76 28.15 -5.14
CA SER A 140 -2.76 28.13 -4.06
C SER A 140 -2.78 26.82 -3.28
N ASP A 141 -3.98 26.30 -2.99
CA ASP A 141 -4.18 25.02 -2.29
C ASP A 141 -3.58 23.86 -3.09
N LEU A 142 -3.74 23.87 -4.42
CA LEU A 142 -3.17 22.85 -5.31
C LEU A 142 -1.64 22.88 -5.31
N ILE A 143 -1.03 24.08 -5.33
CA ILE A 143 0.43 24.25 -5.24
C ILE A 143 0.96 23.76 -3.88
N GLU A 144 0.24 24.02 -2.79
CA GLU A 144 0.59 23.53 -1.45
C GLU A 144 0.55 22.00 -1.38
N VAL A 145 -0.56 21.38 -1.79
CA VAL A 145 -0.71 19.92 -1.79
C VAL A 145 0.35 19.25 -2.66
N LYS A 146 0.65 19.83 -3.83
CA LYS A 146 1.75 19.36 -4.67
C LYS A 146 3.09 19.42 -3.95
N SER A 147 3.39 20.52 -3.27
CA SER A 147 4.66 20.68 -2.55
C SER A 147 4.81 19.65 -1.44
N ASN A 148 3.69 19.26 -0.83
CA ASN A 148 3.64 18.24 0.22
C ASN A 148 3.73 16.80 -0.33
N LEU A 149 3.03 16.48 -1.42
CA LEU A 149 2.95 15.12 -1.96
C LEU A 149 4.07 14.78 -2.93
N CYS A 150 4.46 15.75 -3.76
CA CYS A 150 5.42 15.61 -4.84
C CYS A 150 6.36 16.83 -4.89
N PRO A 151 7.24 17.03 -3.88
CA PRO A 151 8.12 18.20 -3.82
C PRO A 151 9.04 18.30 -5.05
N HIS A 152 9.41 17.16 -5.64
CA HIS A 152 10.26 17.05 -6.82
C HIS A 152 9.53 17.24 -8.14
N LEU A 153 8.19 17.20 -8.15
CA LEU A 153 7.43 17.50 -9.35
C LEU A 153 7.64 18.99 -9.64
N THR A 154 8.23 19.36 -10.77
CA THR A 154 8.20 20.75 -11.20
C THR A 154 6.84 20.97 -11.84
N PHE A 155 5.94 21.71 -11.16
CA PHE A 155 4.84 22.28 -11.93
C PHE A 155 5.49 23.19 -12.96
N PRO A 156 5.09 23.13 -14.23
CA PRO A 156 5.45 24.19 -15.14
C PRO A 156 5.02 25.52 -14.49
N ASN A 157 5.82 26.59 -14.63
CA ASN A 157 5.40 27.94 -14.24
C ASN A 157 3.97 28.20 -14.76
N ALA A 158 3.18 29.10 -14.15
CA ALA A 158 1.82 29.38 -14.62
C ALA A 158 1.74 29.61 -16.15
N ASN A 159 2.82 30.15 -16.74
CA ASN A 159 3.02 30.36 -18.17
C ASN A 159 3.40 29.11 -18.99
N HIS A 160 4.02 28.07 -18.39
CA HIS A 160 4.42 26.82 -19.05
C HIS A 160 3.39 25.69 -18.90
N LEU A 161 2.39 25.83 -18.01
CA LEU A 161 1.30 24.84 -17.83
C LEU A 161 0.43 24.71 -19.09
N LEU A 162 0.45 25.74 -19.94
CA LEU A 162 -0.26 25.81 -21.22
C LEU A 162 0.34 24.89 -22.31
N THR A 163 1.49 24.26 -22.07
CA THR A 163 2.27 23.56 -23.11
C THR A 163 2.75 22.15 -22.73
N ALA A 164 2.47 21.65 -21.53
CA ALA A 164 3.05 20.39 -21.05
C ALA A 164 2.25 19.15 -21.49
N THR A 165 2.95 18.17 -22.08
CA THR A 165 2.43 16.85 -22.43
C THR A 165 2.25 15.98 -21.17
N SER A 166 0.99 15.75 -20.80
CA SER A 166 0.49 14.79 -19.79
C SER A 166 1.27 14.67 -18.47
N ALA A 167 0.76 15.37 -17.45
CA ALA A 167 1.21 15.31 -16.06
C ALA A 167 1.08 13.92 -15.39
N GLU A 168 0.38 12.97 -16.03
CA GLU A 168 0.09 11.63 -15.50
C GLU A 168 1.35 10.78 -15.30
N SER A 169 2.29 10.84 -16.26
CA SER A 169 3.53 10.04 -16.23
C SER A 169 4.54 10.52 -15.17
N LEU A 170 4.58 11.83 -14.92
CA LEU A 170 5.46 12.47 -13.94
C LEU A 170 5.01 12.22 -12.51
N VAL A 171 3.69 12.20 -12.29
CA VAL A 171 3.11 11.93 -10.98
C VAL A 171 3.42 10.48 -10.60
N GLN A 172 3.09 9.49 -11.45
CA GLN A 172 3.27 8.06 -11.15
C GLN A 172 4.65 7.72 -10.56
N ASN A 173 5.75 8.16 -11.17
CA ASN A 173 7.12 7.83 -10.74
C ASN A 173 7.48 8.32 -9.32
N GLU A 174 7.01 9.49 -8.90
CA GLU A 174 7.30 10.04 -7.56
C GLU A 174 6.45 9.38 -6.47
N LEU A 175 5.23 8.91 -6.79
CA LEU A 175 4.32 8.33 -5.78
C LEU A 175 4.69 6.90 -5.38
N PHE A 176 5.55 6.25 -6.15
CA PHE A 176 6.06 4.90 -5.89
C PHE A 176 7.18 4.87 -4.86
N ARG A 177 7.68 6.01 -4.35
CA ARG A 177 8.66 5.98 -3.26
C ARG A 177 8.00 5.46 -1.98
N VAL A 178 8.28 4.21 -1.63
CA VAL A 178 7.86 3.60 -0.38
C VAL A 178 9.03 3.64 0.61
N GLU A 179 8.99 4.54 1.57
CA GLU A 179 10.02 4.67 2.60
C GLU A 179 9.87 3.61 3.71
N LYS A 180 10.79 2.65 3.90
CA LYS A 180 10.76 1.61 4.96
C LYS A 180 9.55 0.65 4.89
N CYS A 181 9.64 -0.42 4.07
CA CYS A 181 8.76 -1.60 4.23
C CYS A 181 9.36 -2.59 5.23
N SER A 182 8.61 -3.64 5.59
CA SER A 182 9.27 -4.85 6.09
C SER A 182 10.32 -5.30 5.07
N TYR A 183 11.44 -5.82 5.55
CA TYR A 183 12.53 -6.23 4.66
C TYR A 183 12.06 -7.29 3.65
N LEU A 184 11.09 -8.14 4.00
CA LEU A 184 10.50 -9.12 3.08
C LEU A 184 9.75 -8.48 1.91
N LEU A 185 8.98 -7.41 2.14
CA LEU A 185 8.30 -6.69 1.04
C LEU A 185 9.31 -6.00 0.12
N CYS A 186 10.39 -5.44 0.68
CA CYS A 186 11.48 -4.84 -0.10
C CYS A 186 12.24 -5.85 -0.98
N LEU A 187 12.20 -7.14 -0.63
CA LEU A 187 12.87 -8.20 -1.36
C LEU A 187 11.94 -8.97 -2.31
N HIS A 188 10.64 -8.66 -2.30
CA HIS A 188 9.64 -9.43 -3.04
C HIS A 188 9.72 -9.15 -4.55
N LYS A 189 10.17 -10.14 -5.31
CA LYS A 189 10.20 -10.13 -6.77
C LYS A 189 9.02 -10.92 -7.33
N GLU A 190 8.34 -10.38 -8.33
CA GLU A 190 7.29 -11.11 -9.05
C GLU A 190 7.89 -11.92 -10.20
N PRO A 191 7.42 -13.16 -10.40
CA PRO A 191 7.68 -13.89 -11.64
C PRO A 191 7.01 -13.17 -12.81
N GLN A 192 7.68 -13.18 -13.95
CA GLN A 192 7.22 -12.64 -15.22
C GLN A 192 6.85 -13.79 -16.17
N GLU A 193 6.07 -13.49 -17.21
CA GLU A 193 5.64 -14.49 -18.21
C GLU A 193 6.82 -15.18 -18.92
N ASN A 194 7.95 -14.47 -19.06
CA ASN A 194 9.19 -14.99 -19.63
C ASN A 194 10.05 -15.81 -18.64
N GLY A 195 9.52 -16.12 -17.45
CA GLY A 195 10.23 -16.87 -16.40
C GLY A 195 11.23 -16.07 -15.58
N LEU A 196 11.51 -14.81 -15.93
CA LEU A 196 12.37 -13.94 -15.13
C LEU A 196 11.65 -13.41 -13.89
N VAL A 197 12.39 -13.02 -12.86
CA VAL A 197 11.84 -12.39 -11.65
C VAL A 197 12.21 -10.91 -11.61
N LYS A 198 11.22 -10.04 -11.44
CA LYS A 198 11.41 -8.58 -11.41
C LYS A 198 10.88 -7.97 -10.12
N TYR A 199 11.62 -7.00 -9.58
CA TYR A 199 11.11 -6.20 -8.46
C TYR A 199 10.08 -5.20 -8.98
N HIS A 200 8.92 -5.19 -8.33
CA HIS A 200 7.87 -4.20 -8.54
C HIS A 200 7.57 -3.53 -7.22
N THR A 201 7.55 -2.20 -7.21
CA THR A 201 7.25 -1.44 -5.99
C THR A 201 5.78 -1.58 -5.61
N MET A 202 4.90 -1.60 -6.61
CA MET A 202 3.47 -1.78 -6.45
C MET A 202 2.91 -2.59 -7.61
N CYS A 203 2.41 -3.78 -7.31
CA CYS A 203 1.69 -4.60 -8.27
C CYS A 203 0.75 -5.53 -7.51
N ARG A 204 -0.27 -6.05 -8.19
CA ARG A 204 -1.06 -7.13 -7.63
C ARG A 204 -0.22 -8.41 -7.61
N ARG A 205 0.10 -8.91 -6.42
CA ARG A 205 1.00 -10.05 -6.24
C ARG A 205 0.34 -11.34 -6.65
N GLN A 206 1.08 -12.20 -7.33
CA GLN A 206 0.51 -13.43 -7.92
C GLN A 206 -0.02 -14.40 -6.85
N TYR A 207 0.61 -14.47 -5.68
CA TYR A 207 0.16 -15.36 -4.59
C TYR A 207 -1.25 -14.99 -4.08
N LEU A 208 -1.69 -13.74 -4.25
CA LEU A 208 -3.05 -13.34 -3.86
C LEU A 208 -4.13 -14.02 -4.69
N ALA A 209 -3.79 -14.46 -5.91
CA ALA A 209 -4.66 -15.26 -6.77
C ALA A 209 -4.37 -16.76 -6.63
N ASN A 210 -3.09 -17.15 -6.58
CA ASN A 210 -2.70 -18.57 -6.63
C ASN A 210 -2.93 -19.33 -5.32
N VAL A 211 -2.86 -18.65 -4.16
CA VAL A 211 -3.13 -19.28 -2.87
C VAL A 211 -4.64 -19.31 -2.64
N TYR A 212 -5.26 -20.43 -3.00
CA TYR A 212 -6.71 -20.61 -2.95
C TYR A 212 -7.27 -20.45 -1.54
N ASN A 213 -6.67 -21.12 -0.55
CA ASN A 213 -7.11 -21.03 0.83
C ASN A 213 -6.90 -19.62 1.39
N ALA A 214 -8.00 -18.96 1.76
CA ALA A 214 -7.98 -17.58 2.23
C ALA A 214 -7.21 -17.38 3.54
N GLN A 215 -7.23 -18.35 4.45
CA GLN A 215 -6.48 -18.26 5.70
C GLN A 215 -4.98 -18.33 5.43
N HIS A 216 -4.54 -19.22 4.54
CA HIS A 216 -3.14 -19.33 4.14
C HIS A 216 -2.67 -18.05 3.43
N ARG A 217 -3.48 -17.51 2.52
CA ARG A 217 -3.19 -16.25 1.83
C ARG A 217 -3.03 -15.09 2.81
N LYS A 218 -3.99 -14.90 3.74
CA LYS A 218 -3.90 -13.86 4.78
C LYS A 218 -2.70 -14.07 5.71
N ALA A 219 -2.38 -15.31 6.07
CA ALA A 219 -1.20 -15.63 6.88
C ALA A 219 0.11 -15.29 6.16
N LEU A 220 0.21 -15.60 4.86
CA LEU A 220 1.36 -15.24 4.04
C LEU A 220 1.48 -13.72 3.91
N THR A 221 0.40 -13.01 3.61
CA THR A 221 0.40 -11.54 3.55
C THR A 221 0.84 -10.92 4.88
N ARG A 222 0.38 -11.45 6.01
CA ARG A 222 0.83 -11.01 7.35
C ARG A 222 2.32 -11.22 7.56
N ILE A 223 2.86 -12.38 7.18
CA ILE A 223 4.30 -12.66 7.28
C ILE A 223 5.09 -11.65 6.45
N LEU A 224 4.73 -11.49 5.17
CA LEU A 224 5.39 -10.55 4.27
C LEU A 224 5.31 -9.12 4.81
N ALA A 225 4.14 -8.69 5.27
CA ALA A 225 3.87 -7.35 5.78
C ALA A 225 4.49 -7.05 7.16
N GLY A 226 5.13 -8.04 7.81
CA GLY A 226 5.63 -7.88 9.18
C GLY A 226 4.51 -7.74 10.21
N ASP A 227 3.32 -8.29 9.93
CA ASP A 227 2.14 -8.29 10.80
C ASP A 227 1.92 -9.67 11.42
N HIS A 228 2.97 -10.17 12.09
CA HIS A 228 3.01 -11.49 12.69
C HIS A 228 3.65 -11.46 14.08
N SER A 229 3.43 -12.51 14.86
CA SER A 229 3.78 -12.57 16.29
C SER A 229 5.21 -13.04 16.59
N LEU A 230 6.08 -13.12 15.58
CA LEU A 230 7.48 -13.55 15.77
C LEU A 230 8.30 -12.44 16.41
N ALA A 231 9.32 -12.83 17.17
CA ALA A 231 10.11 -11.92 18.00
C ALA A 231 10.76 -10.81 17.19
N VAL A 232 11.21 -11.09 15.95
CA VAL A 232 11.83 -10.09 15.07
C VAL A 232 10.95 -8.85 14.88
N VAL A 233 9.62 -9.02 14.84
CA VAL A 233 8.64 -7.93 14.77
C VAL A 233 8.18 -7.54 16.16
N ARG A 234 7.69 -8.50 16.94
CA ARG A 234 6.96 -8.23 18.20
C ARG A 234 7.82 -7.49 19.23
N LEU A 235 9.10 -7.80 19.32
CA LEU A 235 10.01 -7.19 20.29
C LEU A 235 10.70 -5.92 19.77
N THR A 236 10.34 -5.46 18.56
CA THR A 236 10.86 -4.19 17.99
C THR A 236 10.29 -2.98 18.67
N TRP A 237 9.04 -3.07 19.11
CA TRP A 237 8.26 -1.93 19.57
C TRP A 237 8.16 -1.96 21.08
N ALA A 238 8.14 -0.76 21.68
CA ALA A 238 7.76 -0.64 23.08
C ALA A 238 6.28 -1.04 23.22
N ASP A 239 5.98 -1.81 24.24
CA ASP A 239 4.62 -2.09 24.70
C ASP A 239 4.52 -1.61 26.15
N ASN A 240 3.31 -1.49 26.71
CA ASN A 240 3.06 -0.90 28.04
C ASN A 240 3.88 -1.52 29.18
N HIS A 241 4.46 -2.72 28.99
CA HIS A 241 5.22 -3.47 29.99
C HIS A 241 6.64 -3.85 29.54
N HIS A 242 7.11 -3.37 28.38
CA HIS A 242 8.37 -3.87 27.81
C HIS A 242 9.07 -2.84 26.91
N VAL A 243 10.37 -2.67 27.14
CA VAL A 243 11.26 -1.84 26.32
C VAL A 243 11.65 -2.57 25.02
N PRO A 244 11.86 -1.86 23.90
CA PRO A 244 12.35 -2.46 22.66
C PRO A 244 13.59 -3.33 22.90
N VAL A 245 13.59 -4.57 22.40
CA VAL A 245 14.75 -5.47 22.52
C VAL A 245 15.65 -5.32 21.30
N PRO A 246 16.98 -5.23 21.49
CA PRO A 246 17.95 -5.24 20.40
C PRO A 246 17.75 -6.41 19.44
N HIS A 247 17.95 -6.19 18.13
CA HIS A 247 17.62 -7.19 17.11
C HIS A 247 18.29 -8.56 17.33
N ASN A 248 19.56 -8.56 17.71
CA ASN A 248 20.36 -9.75 18.03
C ASN A 248 19.82 -10.56 19.24
N GLU A 249 19.08 -9.92 20.14
CA GLU A 249 18.51 -10.54 21.34
C GLU A 249 17.08 -11.06 21.14
N ARG A 250 16.48 -10.85 19.97
CA ARG A 250 15.12 -11.33 19.63
C ARG A 250 15.12 -12.82 19.28
N LEU A 251 15.58 -13.64 20.22
CA LEU A 251 15.83 -15.06 20.01
C LEU A 251 14.57 -15.87 19.69
N CYS A 252 14.74 -16.89 18.85
CA CYS A 252 13.72 -17.85 18.44
C CYS A 252 13.07 -18.53 19.63
N ARG A 253 11.72 -18.55 19.69
CA ARG A 253 11.01 -19.18 20.80
C ARG A 253 11.25 -20.69 20.89
N PHE A 254 11.64 -21.31 19.78
CA PHE A 254 11.86 -22.74 19.67
C PHE A 254 13.30 -23.12 20.05
N CYS A 255 14.30 -22.65 19.30
CA CYS A 255 15.69 -23.07 19.54
C CYS A 255 16.47 -22.16 20.48
N LYS A 256 16.02 -20.93 20.73
CA LYS A 256 16.73 -19.91 21.55
C LYS A 256 18.15 -19.53 21.08
N CYS A 257 18.63 -20.06 19.95
CA CYS A 257 20.01 -19.81 19.48
C CYS A 257 20.15 -18.75 18.38
N LYS A 258 19.08 -18.44 17.63
CA LYS A 258 19.10 -17.50 16.50
C LYS A 258 17.92 -16.53 16.60
N VAL A 259 18.01 -15.38 15.94
CA VAL A 259 16.91 -14.41 15.87
C VAL A 259 15.66 -15.04 15.25
N GLU A 260 14.49 -14.76 15.82
CA GLU A 260 13.20 -15.30 15.38
C GLU A 260 12.65 -14.60 14.11
N THR A 261 13.32 -14.81 12.99
CA THR A 261 12.80 -14.37 11.68
C THR A 261 11.84 -15.42 11.09
N PRO A 262 10.93 -15.06 10.16
CA PRO A 262 10.08 -16.02 9.47
C PRO A 262 10.85 -17.17 8.81
N GLU A 263 11.96 -16.86 8.14
CA GLU A 263 12.82 -17.86 7.49
C GLU A 263 13.45 -18.79 8.52
N HIS A 264 13.90 -18.26 9.67
CA HIS A 264 14.42 -19.10 10.73
C HIS A 264 13.33 -19.98 11.32
N ALA A 265 12.27 -19.39 11.88
CA ALA A 265 11.24 -20.10 12.62
C ALA A 265 10.53 -21.16 11.77
N MET A 266 10.24 -20.86 10.50
CA MET A 266 9.45 -21.74 9.63
C MET A 266 10.33 -22.69 8.82
N LEU A 267 11.46 -22.19 8.28
CA LEU A 267 12.24 -22.89 7.25
C LEU A 267 13.64 -23.31 7.68
N LYS A 268 14.18 -22.94 8.85
CA LYS A 268 15.56 -23.30 9.22
C LYS A 268 15.71 -23.82 10.65
N CYS A 269 14.73 -23.59 11.51
CA CYS A 269 14.80 -23.99 12.91
C CYS A 269 14.92 -25.50 13.02
N LEU A 270 15.85 -25.94 13.87
CA LEU A 270 16.19 -27.35 14.12
C LEU A 270 15.56 -27.90 15.41
N HIS A 271 14.59 -27.19 15.98
CA HIS A 271 13.85 -27.70 17.13
C HIS A 271 13.07 -28.97 16.75
N PRO A 272 13.21 -30.10 17.45
CA PRO A 272 12.74 -31.40 16.94
C PRO A 272 11.24 -31.44 16.54
N PRO A 273 10.30 -30.88 17.33
CA PRO A 273 8.91 -30.74 16.89
C PRO A 273 8.71 -30.00 15.56
N ILE A 274 9.50 -28.96 15.29
CA ILE A 274 9.42 -28.19 14.03
C ILE A 274 9.98 -29.00 12.87
N ILE A 275 11.08 -29.75 13.09
CA ILE A 275 11.65 -30.66 12.08
C ILE A 275 10.59 -31.70 11.69
N ASN A 276 9.97 -32.36 12.66
CA ASN A 276 8.99 -33.40 12.40
C ASN A 276 7.79 -32.85 11.63
N MET A 277 7.26 -31.70 12.05
CA MET A 277 6.13 -31.04 11.38
C MET A 277 6.49 -30.63 9.94
N ARG A 278 7.71 -30.11 9.72
CA ARG A 278 8.21 -29.76 8.38
C ARG A 278 8.40 -30.99 7.51
N ALA A 279 8.97 -32.07 8.04
CA ALA A 279 9.18 -33.32 7.33
C ALA A 279 7.84 -33.94 6.90
N SER A 280 6.86 -33.99 7.82
CA SER A 280 5.50 -34.48 7.51
C SER A 280 4.80 -33.61 6.46
N PHE A 281 4.96 -32.29 6.53
CA PHE A 281 4.41 -31.38 5.53
C PHE A 281 5.05 -31.59 4.15
N LEU A 282 6.38 -31.60 4.09
CA LEU A 282 7.13 -31.75 2.84
C LEU A 282 6.89 -33.11 2.18
N ALA A 283 6.81 -34.19 2.97
CA ALA A 283 6.46 -35.50 2.46
C ALA A 283 5.10 -35.46 1.72
N LYS A 284 4.07 -34.89 2.34
CA LYS A 284 2.76 -34.70 1.70
C LYS A 284 2.80 -33.76 0.51
N PHE A 285 3.59 -32.69 0.59
CA PHE A 285 3.73 -31.73 -0.50
C PHE A 285 4.35 -32.37 -1.74
N TYR A 286 5.45 -33.11 -1.60
CA TYR A 286 6.11 -33.78 -2.73
C TYR A 286 5.29 -34.92 -3.32
N THR A 287 4.39 -35.55 -2.55
CA THR A 287 3.44 -36.51 -3.14
C THR A 287 2.44 -35.85 -4.08
N ILE A 288 2.09 -34.59 -3.84
CA ILE A 288 1.13 -33.84 -4.68
C ILE A 288 1.88 -33.14 -5.82
N GLN A 289 3.07 -32.61 -5.54
CA GLN A 289 3.86 -31.78 -6.45
C GLN A 289 5.25 -32.40 -6.67
N PRO A 290 5.36 -33.51 -7.41
CA PRO A 290 6.62 -34.26 -7.55
C PRO A 290 7.72 -33.47 -8.27
N ASN A 291 7.34 -32.52 -9.12
CA ASN A 291 8.27 -31.65 -9.85
C ASN A 291 8.62 -30.35 -9.10
N ALA A 292 8.18 -30.20 -7.85
CA ALA A 292 8.51 -29.02 -7.07
C ALA A 292 10.00 -29.01 -6.67
N ILE A 293 10.55 -27.81 -6.51
CA ILE A 293 11.96 -27.63 -6.12
C ILE A 293 12.21 -28.35 -4.78
N PRO A 294 13.22 -29.23 -4.69
CA PRO A 294 13.56 -29.90 -3.45
C PRO A 294 13.95 -28.90 -2.36
N TYR A 295 13.36 -29.05 -1.20
CA TYR A 295 13.67 -28.27 -0.04
C TYR A 295 14.95 -28.83 0.55
N ALA A 296 16.04 -28.09 0.36
CA ALA A 296 17.29 -28.34 1.07
C ALA A 296 17.34 -27.41 2.28
N ILE A 297 17.57 -27.97 3.48
CA ILE A 297 18.00 -27.14 4.62
C ILE A 297 19.37 -26.59 4.23
N PRO A 298 19.57 -25.27 4.07
CA PRO A 298 20.87 -24.75 3.71
C PRO A 298 21.77 -24.84 4.94
N TRP A 299 22.45 -25.97 5.09
CA TRP A 299 23.69 -26.04 5.84
C TRP A 299 24.74 -25.36 4.95
N ASN A 300 25.10 -24.11 5.26
CA ASN A 300 26.17 -23.33 4.63
C ASN A 300 25.94 -22.75 3.22
N PHE A 301 24.99 -21.82 3.08
CA PHE A 301 25.21 -20.67 2.18
C PHE A 301 25.57 -19.45 3.01
N ALA A 302 26.84 -19.39 3.43
CA ALA A 302 27.51 -18.11 3.58
C ALA A 302 27.84 -17.66 2.16
N ILE A 303 26.98 -16.84 1.53
CA ILE A 303 27.31 -16.05 0.32
C ILE A 303 26.19 -14.99 0.17
N ILE A 304 26.64 -13.71 0.23
CA ILE A 304 25.98 -12.42 -0.05
C ILE A 304 24.91 -11.91 0.95
N TRP A 305 25.33 -11.58 2.18
CA TRP A 305 24.62 -10.59 3.03
C TRP A 305 25.54 -9.52 3.63
N HIS A 306 26.75 -9.35 3.08
CA HIS A 306 27.60 -8.20 3.38
C HIS A 306 27.45 -7.17 2.27
N THR A 307 26.50 -6.26 2.43
CA THR A 307 26.49 -4.84 1.97
C THR A 307 25.07 -4.29 2.00
N LEU A 308 24.45 -4.24 3.18
CA LEU A 308 23.38 -3.28 3.42
C LEU A 308 23.76 -2.49 4.68
N PRO A 309 23.75 -1.15 4.62
CA PRO A 309 24.08 -0.34 5.79
C PRO A 309 23.06 -0.59 6.90
N PRO A 310 23.46 -0.43 8.17
CA PRO A 310 22.55 -0.60 9.29
C PRO A 310 21.39 0.38 9.15
N VAL A 311 20.17 -0.14 9.22
CA VAL A 311 18.96 0.68 9.31
C VAL A 311 18.96 1.30 10.71
N THR A 312 19.36 2.57 10.79
CA THR A 312 19.02 3.48 11.89
C THR A 312 17.57 3.95 11.76
#